data_AF-A0A355YI94-F1
#
_entry.id   AF-A0A355YI94-F1
#
_cell.length_a   1.000
_cell.length_b   1.000
_cell.length_c   1.000
_cell.angle_alpha   90.00
_cell.angle_beta   90.00
_cell.angle_gamma   90.00
#
_symmetry.space_group_name_H-M   'P 1'
#
loop_
_entity.id
_entity.type
_entity.pdbx_description
1 polymer ?
#
loop_
_entity_poly.entity_id
_entity_poly.type
_entity_poly.pdbx_seq_one_letter_code
_entity_poly.pdbx_strand_id
1 'polypeptide(L)'
;ADRWLQGEGMALRRQVAEELDRLAAGRVGAVELAQRWSGDEHADLRLRHAADLALRRAGDGLTDPNRLNKLAAWFDAANRTRDLLRTTVRADLAVVELLLAWTAANPAPSKGSIR
;
A
#
# COMPACT_ATOMS: atom_id res chain seq x y z
N ALA A 1 -19.08 20.22 -1.16
CA ALA A 1 -17.62 20.14 -1.38
C ALA A 1 -17.22 18.80 -2.03
N ASP A 2 -18.18 18.08 -2.60
CA ASP A 2 -18.07 16.62 -2.83
C ASP A 2 -17.55 16.22 -4.21
N ARG A 3 -17.52 17.17 -5.15
CA ARG A 3 -17.08 16.90 -6.53
C ARG A 3 -15.58 16.63 -6.62
N TRP A 4 -14.79 17.22 -5.73
CA TRP A 4 -13.34 17.00 -5.61
C TRP A 4 -13.02 15.57 -5.11
N LEU A 5 -13.77 15.10 -4.10
CA LEU A 5 -13.59 13.76 -3.51
C LEU A 5 -13.93 12.61 -4.47
N GLN A 6 -14.87 12.81 -5.41
CA GLN A 6 -15.30 11.77 -6.33
C GLN A 6 -14.34 11.59 -7.52
N GLY A 7 -13.83 12.70 -8.09
CA GLY A 7 -12.96 12.66 -9.28
C GLY A 7 -11.49 12.39 -8.95
N GLU A 8 -10.89 13.24 -8.11
CA GLU A 8 -9.48 13.15 -7.75
C GLU A 8 -9.22 12.00 -6.78
N GLY A 9 -10.15 11.72 -5.87
CA GLY A 9 -10.08 10.55 -4.99
C GLY A 9 -10.05 9.22 -5.76
N MET A 10 -10.79 9.12 -6.88
CA MET A 10 -10.74 7.93 -7.74
C MET A 10 -9.43 7.84 -8.53
N ALA A 11 -8.88 8.98 -8.98
CA ALA A 11 -7.57 9.02 -9.65
C ALA A 11 -6.45 8.59 -8.69
N LEU A 12 -6.43 9.13 -7.48
CA LEU A 12 -5.44 8.78 -6.45
C LEU A 12 -5.57 7.32 -6.01
N ARG A 13 -6.79 6.81 -5.86
CA ARG A 13 -7.03 5.38 -5.57
C ARG A 13 -6.46 4.46 -6.65
N ARG A 14 -6.60 4.81 -7.93
CA ARG A 14 -6.00 4.03 -9.03
C ARG A 14 -4.48 4.11 -9.00
N GLN A 15 -3.93 5.31 -8.81
CA GLN A 15 -2.49 5.52 -8.70
C GLN A 15 -1.88 4.64 -7.59
N VAL A 16 -2.48 4.66 -6.39
CA VAL A 16 -2.01 3.84 -5.26
C VAL A 16 -2.01 2.35 -5.60
N ALA A 17 -3.06 1.86 -6.27
CA ALA A 17 -3.12 0.46 -6.70
C ALA A 17 -2.00 0.11 -7.70
N GLU A 18 -1.78 0.96 -8.71
CA GLU A 18 -0.74 0.76 -9.72
C GLU A 18 0.68 0.83 -9.13
N GLU A 19 0.92 1.74 -8.20
CA GLU A 19 2.19 1.86 -7.48
C GLU A 19 2.47 0.61 -6.63
N LEU A 20 1.47 0.13 -5.88
CA LEU A 20 1.59 -1.08 -5.07
C LEU A 20 1.78 -2.34 -5.92
N ASP A 21 1.20 -2.40 -7.11
CA ASP A 21 1.42 -3.50 -8.06
C ASP A 21 2.81 -3.43 -8.71
N ARG A 22 3.28 -2.23 -9.07
CA ARG A 22 4.66 -2.04 -9.54
C ARG A 22 5.67 -2.38 -8.45
N LEU A 23 5.39 -2.02 -7.20
CA LEU A 23 6.23 -2.33 -6.05
C LEU A 23 6.30 -3.84 -5.82
N ALA A 24 5.16 -4.53 -5.78
CA ALA A 24 5.10 -5.99 -5.63
C ALA A 24 5.81 -6.72 -6.80
N ALA A 25 5.75 -6.15 -8.00
CA ALA A 25 6.47 -6.66 -9.19
C ALA A 25 7.96 -6.28 -9.24
N GLY A 26 8.48 -5.52 -8.26
CA GLY A 26 9.88 -5.06 -8.23
C GLY A 26 10.23 -4.02 -9.30
N ARG A 27 9.23 -3.33 -9.88
CA ARG A 27 9.40 -2.30 -10.92
C ARG A 27 9.63 -0.89 -10.37
N VAL A 28 9.44 -0.69 -9.07
CA VAL A 28 9.75 0.54 -8.33
C VAL A 28 10.27 0.16 -6.94
N GLY A 29 11.20 0.93 -6.39
CA GLY A 29 11.76 0.68 -5.06
C GLY A 29 10.88 1.21 -3.93
N ALA A 30 10.90 0.54 -2.76
CA ALA A 30 10.14 0.96 -1.58
C ALA A 30 10.57 2.35 -1.06
N VAL A 31 11.87 2.65 -1.08
CA VAL A 31 12.40 3.96 -0.63
C VAL A 31 11.98 5.10 -1.55
N GLU A 32 12.13 4.90 -2.86
CA GLU A 32 11.69 5.88 -3.87
C GLU A 32 10.19 6.17 -3.74
N LEU A 33 9.38 5.12 -3.62
CA LEU A 33 7.93 5.27 -3.52
C LEU A 33 7.52 5.92 -2.18
N ALA A 34 8.20 5.61 -1.08
CA ALA A 34 7.94 6.23 0.21
C ALA A 34 8.22 7.73 0.19
N GLN A 35 9.36 8.16 -0.35
CA GLN A 35 9.70 9.58 -0.50
C GLN A 35 8.66 10.32 -1.33
N ARG A 36 8.18 9.70 -2.41
CA ARG A 36 7.12 10.26 -3.25
C ARG A 36 5.78 10.35 -2.50
N TRP A 37 5.43 9.35 -1.71
CA TRP A 37 4.18 9.35 -0.93
C TRP A 37 4.18 10.33 0.23
N SER A 38 5.34 10.55 0.86
CA SER A 38 5.51 11.49 1.98
C SER A 38 5.92 12.90 1.55
N GLY A 39 6.15 13.13 0.26
CA GLY A 39 6.65 14.41 -0.27
C GLY A 39 5.58 15.48 -0.49
N ASP A 40 4.31 15.17 -0.27
CA ASP A 40 3.18 16.09 -0.41
C ASP A 40 2.10 15.86 0.67
N GLU A 41 1.02 16.63 0.60
CA GLU A 41 -0.08 16.62 1.59
C GLU A 41 -1.01 15.40 1.50
N HIS A 42 -0.85 14.52 0.51
CA HIS A 42 -1.77 13.42 0.25
C HIS A 42 -1.33 12.09 0.92
N ALA A 43 -0.27 12.08 1.71
CA ALA A 43 0.25 10.88 2.36
C ALA A 43 -0.82 10.11 3.17
N ASP A 44 -1.61 10.81 4.00
CA ASP A 44 -2.71 10.21 4.78
C ASP A 44 -3.77 9.55 3.88
N LEU A 45 -4.15 10.23 2.81
CA LEU A 45 -5.16 9.76 1.86
C LEU A 45 -4.65 8.56 1.05
N ARG A 46 -3.37 8.56 0.64
CA ARG A 46 -2.75 7.40 -0.01
C ARG A 46 -2.77 6.18 0.89
N LEU A 47 -2.39 6.32 2.16
CA LEU A 47 -2.41 5.23 3.14
C LEU A 47 -3.81 4.69 3.37
N ARG A 48 -4.83 5.55 3.41
CA ARG A 48 -6.23 5.13 3.49
C ARG A 48 -6.65 4.29 2.28
N HIS A 49 -6.35 4.76 1.07
CA HIS A 49 -6.67 4.00 -0.15
C HIS A 49 -5.91 2.68 -0.25
N ALA A 50 -4.69 2.64 0.27
CA ALA A 50 -3.87 1.44 0.31
C ALA A 50 -4.49 0.41 1.27
N ALA A 51 -4.94 0.82 2.45
CA ALA A 51 -5.70 -0.03 3.37
C ALA A 51 -6.99 -0.55 2.70
N ASP A 52 -7.78 0.32 2.08
CA ASP A 52 -9.00 -0.09 1.36
C ASP A 52 -8.72 -1.08 0.21
N LEU A 53 -7.54 -1.01 -0.42
CA LEU A 53 -7.11 -1.97 -1.43
C LEU A 53 -6.82 -3.34 -0.80
N ALA A 54 -6.10 -3.39 0.32
CA ALA A 54 -5.82 -4.63 1.03
C ALA A 54 -7.11 -5.35 1.46
N LEU A 55 -8.08 -4.58 2.00
CA LEU A 55 -9.40 -5.11 2.36
C LEU A 55 -10.15 -5.69 1.15
N ARG A 56 -10.17 -4.99 0.01
CA ARG A 56 -10.79 -5.49 -1.22
C ARG A 56 -10.12 -6.77 -1.73
N ARG A 57 -8.78 -6.83 -1.75
CA ARG A 57 -8.04 -8.03 -2.17
C ARG A 57 -8.29 -9.23 -1.27
N ALA A 58 -8.56 -9.01 0.02
CA ALA A 58 -8.94 -10.09 0.93
C ALA A 58 -10.35 -10.63 0.61
N GLY A 59 -11.27 -9.78 0.16
CA GLY A 59 -12.62 -10.19 -0.27
C GLY A 59 -12.69 -10.91 -1.62
N ASP A 60 -11.79 -10.56 -2.55
CA ASP A 60 -11.79 -11.10 -3.93
C ASP A 60 -11.15 -12.51 -4.05
N GLY A 61 -10.45 -12.99 -3.01
CA GLY A 61 -9.59 -14.18 -3.09
C GLY A 61 -9.64 -15.06 -1.84
N LEU A 62 -10.81 -15.66 -1.57
CA LEU A 62 -11.11 -16.44 -0.36
C LEU A 62 -10.47 -17.85 -0.29
N THR A 63 -9.48 -18.18 -1.12
CA THR A 63 -8.95 -19.56 -1.21
C THR A 63 -7.65 -19.82 -0.45
N ASP A 64 -6.93 -18.78 0.02
CA ASP A 64 -5.69 -18.94 0.79
C ASP A 64 -5.75 -18.19 2.15
N PRO A 65 -5.98 -18.91 3.27
CA PRO A 65 -6.02 -18.32 4.61
C PRO A 65 -4.72 -17.61 5.04
N ASN A 66 -3.55 -18.08 4.60
CA ASN A 66 -2.28 -17.45 4.94
C ASN A 66 -2.16 -16.08 4.27
N ARG A 67 -2.57 -15.99 3.00
CA ARG A 67 -2.63 -14.72 2.27
C ARG A 67 -3.61 -13.75 2.91
N LEU A 68 -4.78 -14.23 3.34
CA LEU A 68 -5.78 -13.41 4.04
C LEU A 68 -5.22 -12.82 5.33
N ASN A 69 -4.55 -13.62 6.17
CA ASN A 69 -3.93 -13.15 7.40
C ASN A 69 -2.86 -12.08 7.16
N LYS A 70 -2.03 -12.24 6.11
CA LYS A 70 -1.03 -11.24 5.73
C LYS A 70 -1.64 -9.92 5.28
N LEU A 71 -2.75 -9.97 4.52
CA LEU A 71 -3.47 -8.77 4.09
C LEU A 71 -4.15 -8.05 5.27
N ALA A 72 -4.71 -8.80 6.22
CA ALA A 72 -5.28 -8.22 7.45
C ALA A 72 -4.20 -7.52 8.30
N ALA A 73 -3.07 -8.19 8.53
CA ALA A 73 -1.95 -7.59 9.25
C ALA A 73 -1.41 -6.33 8.54
N TRP A 74 -1.36 -6.34 7.21
CA TRP A 74 -0.93 -5.19 6.43
C TRP A 74 -1.94 -4.04 6.49
N PHE A 75 -3.24 -4.32 6.45
CA PHE A 75 -4.31 -3.33 6.64
C PHE A 75 -4.17 -2.60 7.99
N ASP A 76 -3.94 -3.34 9.07
CA ASP A 76 -3.72 -2.76 10.40
C ASP A 76 -2.45 -1.89 10.44
N ALA A 77 -1.37 -2.37 9.81
CA ALA A 77 -0.14 -1.60 9.70
C ALA A 77 -0.34 -0.28 8.93
N ALA A 78 -1.07 -0.30 7.82
CA ALA A 78 -1.34 0.91 7.03
C ALA A 78 -2.14 1.96 7.81
N ASN A 79 -3.15 1.53 8.58
CA ASN A 79 -3.91 2.43 9.45
C ASN A 79 -3.05 2.98 10.59
N ARG A 80 -2.19 2.17 11.20
CA ARG A 80 -1.24 2.63 12.23
C ARG A 80 -0.25 3.65 11.67
N THR A 81 0.32 3.39 10.50
CA THR A 81 1.23 4.34 9.83
C THR A 81 0.53 5.68 9.58
N ARG A 82 -0.75 5.66 9.16
CA ARG A 82 -1.54 6.88 8.98
C ARG A 82 -1.69 7.67 10.28
N ASP A 83 -1.93 6.99 11.40
CA ASP A 83 -2.03 7.66 12.71
C ASP A 83 -0.67 8.23 13.16
N LEU A 84 0.45 7.58 12.81
CA LEU A 84 1.79 8.11 13.03
C LEU A 84 2.11 9.35 12.18
N LEU A 85 1.56 9.46 10.95
CA LEU A 85 1.74 10.65 10.12
C LEU A 85 1.15 11.92 10.75
N ARG A 86 0.24 11.79 11.71
CA ARG A 86 -0.32 12.91 12.48
C ARG A 86 0.60 13.37 13.62
N THR A 87 1.77 12.75 13.76
CA THR A 87 2.81 13.08 14.73
C THR A 87 4.06 13.65 14.03
N THR A 88 4.97 14.29 14.76
CA THR A 88 6.22 14.91 14.24
C THR A 88 7.30 13.91 13.79
N VAL A 89 6.95 12.64 13.56
CA VAL A 89 7.89 11.59 13.16
C VAL A 89 8.20 11.66 11.66
N ARG A 90 9.40 11.21 11.27
CA ARG A 90 9.83 11.01 9.88
C ARG A 90 8.86 10.09 9.13
N ALA A 91 7.88 10.69 8.47
CA ALA A 91 6.84 10.05 7.68
C ALA A 91 7.39 9.05 6.66
N ASP A 92 8.53 9.37 6.06
CA ASP A 92 9.22 8.57 5.06
C ASP A 92 9.62 7.19 5.59
N LEU A 93 10.23 7.09 6.77
CA LEU A 93 10.68 5.81 7.32
C LEU A 93 9.50 4.86 7.61
N ALA A 94 8.44 5.39 8.22
CA ALA A 94 7.24 4.61 8.53
C ALA A 94 6.53 4.12 7.25
N VAL A 95 6.56 4.92 6.18
CA VAL A 95 6.03 4.52 4.87
C VAL A 95 6.94 3.48 4.21
N VAL A 96 8.28 3.61 4.28
CA VAL A 96 9.21 2.58 3.77
C VAL A 96 8.93 1.22 4.40
N GLU A 97 8.86 1.16 5.73
CA GLU A 97 8.60 -0.10 6.45
C GLU A 97 7.27 -0.74 6.01
N LEU A 98 6.22 0.08 5.87
CA LEU A 98 4.93 -0.39 5.39
C LEU A 98 4.99 -0.95 3.95
N LEU A 99 5.70 -0.27 3.06
CA LEU A 99 5.86 -0.69 1.66
C LEU A 99 6.69 -1.98 1.54
N LEU A 100 7.71 -2.18 2.38
CA LEU A 100 8.44 -3.44 2.46
C LEU A 100 7.55 -4.59 2.98
N ALA A 101 6.67 -4.33 3.95
CA ALA A 101 5.70 -5.32 4.40
C ALA A 101 4.72 -5.73 3.29
N TRP A 102 4.39 -4.81 2.36
CA TRP A 102 3.52 -5.10 1.24
C TRP A 102 4.12 -6.13 0.28
N THR A 103 5.40 -5.99 -0.07
CA THR A 103 6.09 -6.92 -0.97
C THR A 103 6.23 -8.30 -0.33
N ALA A 104 6.46 -8.37 0.98
CA ALA A 104 6.49 -9.62 1.73
C ALA A 104 5.13 -10.33 1.77
N ALA A 105 4.02 -9.56 1.82
CA ALA A 105 2.67 -10.09 1.76
C ALA A 105 2.24 -10.50 0.34
N ASN A 106 2.83 -9.89 -0.69
CA ASN A 106 2.52 -10.10 -2.11
C ASN A 106 3.79 -10.44 -2.90
N PRO A 107 4.47 -11.55 -2.59
CA PRO A 107 5.65 -11.93 -3.35
C PRO A 107 5.27 -12.16 -4.81
N ALA A 108 6.07 -11.62 -5.73
CA ALA A 108 5.94 -11.97 -7.13
C ALA A 108 6.02 -13.50 -7.27
N PRO A 109 5.20 -14.11 -8.15
CA PRO A 109 5.32 -15.54 -8.42
C PRO A 109 6.76 -15.80 -8.85
N SER A 110 7.48 -16.58 -8.05
CA SER A 110 8.83 -17.02 -8.38
C SER A 110 8.75 -17.72 -9.73
N LYS A 111 9.35 -17.13 -10.76
CA LYS A 111 9.55 -17.82 -12.03
C LYS A 111 10.36 -19.07 -11.68
N GLY A 112 9.71 -20.23 -11.70
CA GLY A 112 10.33 -21.49 -11.33
C GLY A 112 11.64 -21.61 -12.11
N SER A 113 12.75 -21.73 -11.38
CA SER A 113 14.02 -22.09 -11.99
C SER A 113 13.85 -23.52 -12.48
N ILE A 114 13.56 -23.68 -13.77
CA ILE A 114 13.64 -24.97 -14.44
C ILE A 114 15.13 -25.35 -14.37
N ARG A 115 15.42 -26.36 -13.57
CA ARG A 115 16.74 -26.98 -13.44
C ARG A 115 16.92 -27.99 -14.55
#